data_AF-A0A9Q0NVK6-F1
#
_entry.id   AF-A0A9Q0NVK6-F1
#
_cell.length_a   1.000
_cell.length_b   1.000
_cell.length_c   1.000
_cell.angle_alpha   90.00
_cell.angle_beta   90.00
_cell.angle_gamma   90.00
#
_symmetry.space_group_name_H-M   'P 1'
#
loop_
_entity.id
_entity.type
_entity.pdbx_description
1 polymer ?
#
loop_
_entity_poly.entity_id
_entity_poly.type
_entity_poly.pdbx_seq_one_letter_code
_entity_poly.pdbx_strand_id
1 'polypeptide(L)'
;MAPPRGRGGSGGGFSGGGFRGGRGDGGGRGRGRGFSGGRGGGGRGSAMRGGGMRGRGGGRGRGGGGMRGGSKVVVEPHRHEGVFIAKGKEDALVTKNMVPGETVYNEKKVSVQNEDGTKVEYRVWNPFRSKLAAAILGGVDDVWIKPGAKVLYLGAASGTTVSHVSDIVGPTGVVYAVEFSHRSGRDLVNMAKKRTNVIPIIEDARHPAKYRMLVGMVDVIFSDVAQPDQ
;
A
#
# COMPACT_ATOMS: atom_id res chain seq x y z
N MET A 1 32.83 37.18 44.18
CA MET A 1 32.54 36.49 45.45
C MET A 1 31.99 35.11 45.13
N ALA A 2 32.72 34.06 45.51
CA ALA A 2 32.23 32.69 45.62
C ALA A 2 31.56 32.50 47.02
N PRO A 3 30.82 31.41 47.26
CA PRO A 3 29.57 31.36 48.05
C PRO A 3 29.79 30.98 49.53
N PRO A 4 28.73 30.88 50.36
CA PRO A 4 28.74 30.02 51.52
C PRO A 4 28.05 28.67 51.25
N ARG A 5 28.72 27.63 51.73
CA ARG A 5 28.31 26.22 51.80
C ARG A 5 27.40 25.97 53.02
N GLY A 6 26.48 25.00 52.87
CA GLY A 6 26.50 23.78 53.70
C GLY A 6 25.54 23.65 54.89
N ARG A 7 24.62 22.67 54.80
CA ARG A 7 24.19 21.71 55.86
C ARG A 7 23.27 20.67 55.19
N GLY A 8 23.37 19.35 55.28
CA GLY A 8 24.11 18.45 56.18
C GLY A 8 23.12 17.61 57.02
N GLY A 9 22.99 16.30 56.72
CA GLY A 9 22.27 15.27 57.52
C GLY A 9 21.44 14.33 56.61
N SER A 10 21.73 13.05 56.32
CA SER A 10 22.39 11.88 56.96
C SER A 10 21.44 10.91 57.69
N GLY A 11 21.59 9.61 57.41
CA GLY A 11 21.00 8.44 58.11
C GLY A 11 19.80 7.82 57.37
N GLY A 12 19.85 6.61 56.79
CA GLY A 12 20.11 5.29 57.41
C GLY A 12 18.75 4.58 57.59
N GLY A 13 18.48 3.30 57.37
CA GLY A 13 19.23 2.09 57.09
C GLY A 13 18.39 0.90 57.62
N PHE A 14 18.38 -0.22 56.88
CA PHE A 14 18.28 -1.61 57.38
C PHE A 14 16.95 -2.24 57.89
N SER A 15 16.57 -3.32 57.19
CA SER A 15 16.47 -4.73 57.69
C SER A 15 15.17 -5.34 58.23
N GLY A 16 15.00 -6.62 57.85
CA GLY A 16 14.25 -7.70 58.54
C GLY A 16 12.97 -8.11 57.80
N GLY A 17 12.86 -9.27 57.15
CA GLY A 17 12.89 -10.65 57.69
C GLY A 17 11.43 -11.10 57.97
N GLY A 18 10.91 -12.30 57.70
CA GLY A 18 11.35 -13.56 57.12
C GLY A 18 10.18 -14.58 57.20
N PHE A 19 10.25 -15.64 56.38
CA PHE A 19 9.74 -17.03 56.53
C PHE A 19 8.33 -17.38 57.06
N ARG A 20 7.58 -18.15 56.22
CA ARG A 20 7.00 -19.53 56.42
C ARG A 20 5.74 -19.67 55.56
N GLY A 21 5.67 -20.53 54.54
CA GLY A 21 5.39 -21.98 54.58
C GLY A 21 3.94 -22.22 54.09
N GLY A 22 3.52 -23.19 53.29
CA GLY A 22 4.11 -24.34 52.60
C GLY A 22 3.00 -25.10 51.82
N ARG A 23 3.39 -26.18 51.10
CA ARG A 23 2.57 -27.25 50.45
C ARG A 23 1.64 -26.84 49.31
N GLY A 24 1.86 -27.28 48.07
CA GLY A 24 1.69 -28.65 47.51
C GLY A 24 0.77 -28.46 46.27
N ASP A 25 0.71 -29.22 45.18
CA ASP A 25 1.15 -30.56 44.81
C ASP A 25 0.91 -30.69 43.27
N GLY A 26 1.53 -31.68 42.60
CA GLY A 26 1.20 -32.13 41.23
C GLY A 26 1.76 -31.27 40.08
N GLY A 27 2.85 -31.62 39.39
CA GLY A 27 3.03 -32.86 38.61
C GLY A 27 2.39 -32.66 37.21
N GLY A 28 3.05 -32.77 36.06
CA GLY A 28 4.40 -33.08 35.64
C GLY A 28 4.40 -33.22 34.11
N ARG A 29 5.56 -32.98 33.48
CA ARG A 29 6.05 -33.57 32.19
C ARG A 29 5.13 -33.42 30.96
N GLY A 30 5.49 -32.73 29.88
CA GLY A 30 6.79 -32.73 29.22
C GLY A 30 6.90 -33.84 28.17
N ARG A 31 6.77 -33.43 26.89
CA ARG A 31 7.26 -34.06 25.64
C ARG A 31 6.54 -35.30 25.08
N GLY A 32 6.38 -35.32 23.75
CA GLY A 32 6.40 -36.56 22.99
C GLY A 32 5.63 -36.55 21.67
N ARG A 33 6.33 -36.33 20.57
CA ARG A 33 5.88 -36.66 19.20
C ARG A 33 5.68 -38.17 19.05
N GLY A 34 4.74 -38.60 18.19
CA GLY A 34 4.72 -39.98 17.69
C GLY A 34 3.39 -40.39 17.08
N PHE A 35 3.19 -40.10 15.80
CA PHE A 35 2.18 -40.74 14.96
C PHE A 35 2.67 -42.14 14.57
N SER A 36 1.91 -43.20 14.89
CA SER A 36 1.94 -44.46 14.14
C SER A 36 0.72 -45.34 14.45
N GLY A 37 0.03 -45.78 13.38
CA GLY A 37 -0.35 -47.18 13.20
C GLY A 37 -1.68 -47.69 13.79
N GLY A 38 -2.62 -48.03 12.90
CA GLY A 38 -3.78 -48.90 13.16
C GLY A 38 -4.94 -48.57 12.21
N ARG A 39 -5.01 -49.12 10.99
CA ARG A 39 -5.36 -50.50 10.55
C ARG A 39 -6.84 -50.87 10.80
N GLY A 40 -7.61 -50.82 9.72
CA GLY A 40 -8.95 -51.39 9.54
C GLY A 40 -9.51 -50.78 8.25
N GLY A 41 -9.88 -51.50 7.19
CA GLY A 41 -10.24 -52.90 7.02
C GLY A 41 -11.48 -52.90 6.12
N GLY A 42 -11.42 -53.50 4.93
CA GLY A 42 -12.58 -53.62 4.04
C GLY A 42 -12.23 -53.59 2.56
N GLY A 43 -11.83 -54.74 2.03
CA GLY A 43 -11.66 -54.92 0.59
C GLY A 43 -12.99 -55.20 -0.13
N ARG A 44 -12.97 -55.10 -1.47
CA ARG A 44 -13.67 -55.98 -2.42
C ARG A 44 -13.39 -55.57 -3.87
N GLY A 45 -12.65 -56.44 -4.58
CA GLY A 45 -12.71 -56.73 -6.03
C GLY A 45 -12.34 -55.60 -7.00
N SER A 46 -11.95 -55.81 -8.25
CA SER A 46 -11.55 -56.98 -9.04
C SER A 46 -11.02 -56.41 -10.37
N ALA A 47 -10.20 -57.21 -11.05
CA ALA A 47 -9.98 -57.21 -12.50
C ALA A 47 -9.14 -56.09 -13.15
N MET A 48 -8.02 -56.54 -13.69
CA MET A 48 -7.28 -55.94 -14.80
C MET A 48 -8.19 -55.71 -16.02
N ARG A 49 -8.07 -54.54 -16.66
CA ARG A 49 -8.30 -54.39 -18.10
C ARG A 49 -7.51 -53.18 -18.63
N GLY A 50 -6.61 -53.44 -19.57
CA GLY A 50 -5.83 -52.40 -20.24
C GLY A 50 -6.65 -51.59 -21.24
N GLY A 51 -6.02 -50.51 -21.71
CA GLY A 51 -6.35 -49.86 -22.99
C GLY A 51 -6.60 -48.35 -22.89
N GLY A 52 -5.80 -47.56 -23.61
CA GLY A 52 -6.33 -46.42 -24.36
C GLY A 52 -6.04 -45.00 -23.84
N MET A 53 -5.05 -44.39 -24.49
CA MET A 53 -4.79 -42.96 -24.71
C MET A 53 -6.01 -42.00 -24.75
N ARG A 54 -5.72 -40.71 -24.47
CA ARG A 54 -6.51 -39.44 -24.62
C ARG A 54 -7.13 -38.97 -23.29
N GLY A 55 -6.92 -37.77 -22.77
CA GLY A 55 -6.30 -36.55 -23.26
C GLY A 55 -6.97 -35.37 -22.53
N ARG A 56 -6.16 -34.43 -22.02
CA ARG A 56 -6.45 -32.99 -21.94
C ARG A 56 -7.68 -32.53 -21.13
N GLY A 57 -7.43 -31.87 -20.00
CA GLY A 57 -8.47 -31.07 -19.35
C GLY A 57 -8.13 -30.42 -18.01
N GLY A 58 -6.87 -30.02 -17.77
CA GLY A 58 -6.54 -29.19 -16.62
C GLY A 58 -7.21 -27.83 -16.74
N GLY A 59 -8.33 -27.64 -16.04
CA GLY A 59 -9.04 -26.37 -15.89
C GLY A 59 -8.14 -25.35 -15.20
N ARG A 60 -7.32 -24.64 -15.98
CA ARG A 60 -6.65 -23.42 -15.53
C ARG A 60 -7.70 -22.34 -15.44
N GLY A 61 -7.91 -21.87 -14.21
CA GLY A 61 -8.67 -20.67 -13.90
C GLY A 61 -8.31 -19.54 -14.87
N ARG A 62 -9.35 -18.88 -15.36
CA ARG A 62 -9.33 -17.74 -16.26
C ARG A 62 -8.77 -16.53 -15.49
N GLY A 63 -7.46 -16.53 -15.26
CA GLY A 63 -6.73 -15.37 -14.78
C GLY A 63 -6.68 -14.34 -15.90
N GLY A 64 -7.30 -13.18 -15.69
CA GLY A 64 -7.34 -12.06 -16.62
C GLY A 64 -5.95 -11.76 -17.19
N GLY A 65 -5.88 -11.76 -18.52
CA GLY A 65 -4.64 -11.75 -19.29
C GLY A 65 -3.99 -10.38 -19.37
N GLY A 66 -3.71 -9.74 -18.22
CA GLY A 66 -3.16 -8.40 -18.19
C GLY A 66 -1.93 -8.23 -19.10
N MET A 67 -1.94 -7.17 -19.92
CA MET A 67 -0.88 -6.67 -20.80
C MET A 67 0.53 -7.28 -20.60
N ARG A 68 0.95 -8.20 -21.47
CA ARG A 68 2.31 -8.80 -21.41
C ARG A 68 3.37 -7.76 -21.79
N GLY A 69 4.44 -7.68 -20.99
CA GLY A 69 5.57 -6.77 -21.25
C GLY A 69 6.18 -6.98 -22.64
N GLY A 70 6.58 -5.90 -23.30
CA GLY A 70 7.18 -5.92 -24.64
C GLY A 70 6.20 -5.78 -25.81
N SER A 71 4.90 -5.65 -25.56
CA SER A 71 3.93 -5.30 -26.62
C SER A 71 4.12 -3.84 -27.03
N LYS A 72 4.07 -3.52 -28.34
CA LYS A 72 4.01 -2.11 -28.79
C LYS A 72 2.72 -1.48 -28.28
N VAL A 73 2.83 -0.34 -27.63
CA VAL A 73 1.71 0.39 -27.02
C VAL A 73 1.74 1.81 -27.56
N VAL A 74 0.58 2.33 -27.94
CA VAL A 74 0.39 3.74 -28.28
C VAL A 74 -0.21 4.43 -27.07
N VAL A 75 0.34 5.57 -26.65
CA VAL A 75 -0.19 6.34 -25.51
C VAL A 75 -0.93 7.55 -26.06
N GLU A 76 -2.21 7.64 -25.73
CA GLU A 76 -3.09 8.75 -26.11
C GLU A 76 -3.53 9.53 -24.86
N PRO A 77 -3.73 10.86 -24.95
CA PRO A 77 -4.28 11.63 -23.84
C PRO A 77 -5.73 11.22 -23.53
N HIS A 78 -6.08 11.14 -22.25
CA HIS A 78 -7.47 10.99 -21.80
C HIS A 78 -8.17 12.36 -21.82
N ARG A 79 -9.51 12.37 -21.67
CA ARG A 79 -10.27 13.62 -21.47
C ARG A 79 -9.89 14.39 -20.20
N HIS A 80 -9.26 13.70 -19.23
CA HIS A 80 -8.85 14.27 -17.95
C HIS A 80 -7.37 14.63 -18.05
N GLU A 81 -7.03 15.87 -17.71
CA GLU A 81 -5.66 16.35 -17.83
C GLU A 81 -4.68 15.52 -16.98
N GLY A 82 -3.49 15.24 -17.51
CA GLY A 82 -2.46 14.44 -16.83
C GLY A 82 -2.74 12.93 -16.78
N VAL A 83 -3.87 12.47 -17.31
CA VAL A 83 -4.24 11.05 -17.45
C VAL A 83 -4.15 10.63 -18.92
N PHE A 84 -3.70 9.41 -19.17
CA PHE A 84 -3.49 8.88 -20.51
C PHE A 84 -4.06 7.45 -20.64
N ILE A 85 -4.32 7.02 -21.86
CA ILE A 85 -4.70 5.66 -22.20
C ILE A 85 -3.57 5.03 -23.02
N ALA A 86 -3.05 3.91 -22.53
CA ALA A 86 -2.17 3.03 -23.27
C ALA A 86 -3.01 2.05 -24.10
N LYS A 87 -3.13 2.29 -25.41
CA LYS A 87 -3.79 1.40 -26.36
C LYS A 87 -2.87 0.26 -26.79
N GLY A 88 -3.39 -0.95 -26.75
CA GLY A 88 -2.66 -2.16 -27.11
C GLY A 88 -3.62 -3.32 -27.40
N LYS A 89 -3.25 -4.53 -26.97
CA LYS A 89 -4.20 -5.66 -26.99
C LYS A 89 -5.32 -5.50 -25.97
N GLU A 90 -4.99 -4.85 -24.86
CA GLU A 90 -5.90 -4.46 -23.81
C GLU A 90 -5.56 -3.00 -23.50
N ASP A 91 -6.58 -2.15 -23.45
CA ASP A 91 -6.39 -0.75 -23.11
C ASP A 91 -6.17 -0.63 -21.59
N ALA A 92 -5.25 0.25 -21.21
CA ALA A 92 -4.92 0.48 -19.81
C ALA A 92 -4.86 1.98 -19.51
N LEU A 93 -5.38 2.36 -18.34
CA LEU A 93 -5.20 3.71 -17.82
C LEU A 93 -3.76 3.88 -17.34
N VAL A 94 -3.10 4.98 -17.72
CA VAL A 94 -1.72 5.25 -17.34
C VAL A 94 -1.51 6.70 -16.92
N THR A 95 -0.54 6.93 -16.04
CA THR A 95 -0.07 8.27 -15.64
C THR A 95 1.39 8.45 -16.02
N LYS A 96 1.82 9.68 -16.30
CA LYS A 96 3.22 10.00 -16.59
C LYS A 96 4.04 9.90 -15.31
N ASN A 97 5.05 9.05 -15.29
CA ASN A 97 5.87 8.84 -14.09
C ASN A 97 6.73 10.08 -13.81
N MET A 98 6.57 10.65 -12.61
CA MET A 98 7.44 11.75 -12.14
C MET A 98 8.85 11.30 -11.79
N VAL A 99 9.04 10.03 -11.39
CA VAL A 99 10.32 9.48 -10.95
C VAL A 99 10.68 8.29 -11.84
N PRO A 100 11.27 8.54 -13.04
CA PRO A 100 11.57 7.49 -14.00
C PRO A 100 12.45 6.40 -13.40
N GLY A 101 12.18 5.15 -13.77
CA GLY A 101 12.97 4.00 -13.31
C GLY A 101 12.42 3.32 -12.07
N GLU A 102 11.60 4.01 -11.26
CA GLU A 102 11.03 3.44 -10.05
C GLU A 102 9.55 3.05 -10.19
N THR A 103 9.17 1.96 -9.52
CA THR A 103 7.77 1.56 -9.28
C THR A 103 7.45 1.73 -7.79
N VAL A 104 6.19 1.95 -7.46
CA VAL A 104 5.75 2.10 -6.06
C VAL A 104 5.26 0.78 -5.48
N TYR A 105 4.43 0.04 -6.22
CA TYR A 105 3.78 -1.19 -5.76
C TYR A 105 3.89 -2.33 -6.77
N ASN A 106 4.96 -2.30 -7.59
CA ASN A 106 5.25 -3.26 -8.67
C ASN A 106 4.21 -3.27 -9.80
N GLU A 107 3.67 -2.09 -10.12
CA GLU A 107 2.88 -1.85 -11.33
C GLU A 107 3.73 -1.96 -12.61
N LYS A 108 3.04 -2.28 -13.71
CA LYS A 108 3.66 -2.31 -15.04
C LYS A 108 4.01 -0.89 -15.47
N LYS A 109 5.12 -0.75 -16.19
CA LYS A 109 5.59 0.51 -16.75
C LYS A 109 5.68 0.42 -18.26
N VAL A 110 5.38 1.52 -18.93
CA VAL A 110 5.46 1.67 -20.37
C VAL A 110 6.47 2.79 -20.64
N SER A 111 7.56 2.48 -21.33
CA SER A 111 8.49 3.50 -21.78
C SER A 111 8.20 3.86 -23.24
N VAL A 112 8.02 5.14 -23.52
CA VAL A 112 7.85 5.68 -24.87
C VAL A 112 9.05 6.58 -25.16
N GLN A 113 9.68 6.41 -26.32
CA GLN A 113 10.63 7.40 -26.85
C GLN A 113 9.84 8.39 -27.69
N ASN A 114 9.93 9.67 -27.35
CA ASN A 114 9.39 10.73 -28.19
C ASN A 114 10.31 10.97 -29.38
N GLU A 115 9.79 11.65 -30.40
CA GLU A 115 10.53 12.05 -31.61
C GLU A 115 11.75 12.92 -31.27
N ASP A 116 11.68 13.67 -30.18
CA ASP A 116 12.78 14.49 -29.63
C ASP A 116 13.90 13.68 -28.94
N GLY A 117 13.82 12.35 -28.96
CA GLY A 117 14.77 11.44 -28.31
C GLY A 117 14.61 11.32 -26.79
N THR A 118 13.71 12.10 -26.17
CA THR A 118 13.42 12.00 -24.73
C THR A 118 12.61 10.74 -24.42
N LYS A 119 13.07 9.96 -23.44
CA LYS A 119 12.36 8.77 -22.96
C LYS A 119 11.41 9.15 -21.84
N VAL A 120 10.10 9.05 -22.11
CA VAL A 120 9.05 9.26 -21.11
C VAL A 120 8.58 7.91 -20.59
N GLU A 121 8.49 7.78 -19.27
CA GLU A 121 7.97 6.58 -18.62
C GLU A 121 6.55 6.83 -18.12
N TYR A 122 5.64 5.90 -18.39
CA TYR A 122 4.27 5.88 -17.92
C TYR A 122 4.07 4.68 -16.99
N ARG A 123 3.19 4.84 -16.00
CA ARG A 123 2.84 3.80 -15.03
C ARG A 123 1.40 3.38 -15.23
N VAL A 124 1.16 2.07 -15.27
CA VAL A 124 -0.19 1.51 -15.36
C VAL A 124 -0.93 1.74 -14.06
N TRP A 125 -2.13 2.32 -14.16
CA TRP A 125 -3.00 2.60 -13.04
C TRP A 125 -4.13 1.57 -12.99
N ASN A 126 -4.15 0.75 -11.94
CA ASN A 126 -5.10 -0.34 -11.82
C ASN A 126 -6.44 0.12 -11.21
N PRO A 127 -7.57 0.05 -11.94
CA PRO A 127 -8.89 0.44 -11.43
C PRO A 127 -9.41 -0.45 -10.30
N PHE A 128 -8.98 -1.71 -10.22
CA PHE A 128 -9.37 -2.62 -9.15
C PHE A 128 -8.67 -2.34 -7.82
N ARG A 129 -7.67 -1.45 -7.80
CA ARG A 129 -6.92 -1.07 -6.59
C ARG A 129 -7.06 0.41 -6.24
N SER A 130 -7.72 1.19 -7.09
CA SER A 130 -7.84 2.63 -6.92
C SER A 130 -9.25 3.08 -7.29
N LYS A 131 -9.99 3.58 -6.30
CA LYS A 131 -11.35 4.09 -6.49
C LYS A 131 -11.37 5.26 -7.47
N LEU A 132 -10.33 6.10 -7.47
CA LEU A 132 -10.19 7.20 -8.42
C LEU A 132 -10.01 6.72 -9.87
N ALA A 133 -9.17 5.72 -10.11
CA ALA A 133 -9.05 5.11 -11.44
C ALA A 133 -10.36 4.45 -11.89
N ALA A 134 -11.06 3.76 -10.98
CA ALA A 134 -12.37 3.19 -11.26
C ALA A 134 -13.40 4.26 -11.62
N ALA A 135 -13.41 5.41 -10.92
CA ALA A 135 -14.30 6.53 -11.23
C ALA A 135 -14.00 7.16 -12.60
N ILE A 136 -12.71 7.31 -12.94
CA ILE A 136 -12.26 7.82 -14.25
C ILE A 136 -12.75 6.90 -15.37
N LEU A 137 -12.50 5.58 -15.26
CA LEU A 137 -12.98 4.60 -16.25
C LEU A 137 -14.50 4.48 -16.25
N GLY A 138 -15.14 4.70 -15.10
CA GLY A 138 -16.59 4.70 -14.93
C GLY A 138 -17.28 5.91 -15.57
N GLY A 139 -16.54 6.89 -16.07
CA GLY A 139 -17.13 7.96 -16.86
C GLY A 139 -17.39 9.27 -16.11
N VAL A 140 -16.85 9.49 -14.90
CA VAL A 140 -17.02 10.78 -14.17
C VAL A 140 -16.61 12.02 -14.98
N ASP A 141 -17.48 13.02 -15.06
CA ASP A 141 -17.32 14.20 -15.93
C ASP A 141 -16.07 15.01 -15.62
N ASP A 142 -15.83 15.32 -14.35
CA ASP A 142 -14.64 16.03 -13.88
C ASP A 142 -14.12 15.43 -12.57
N VAL A 143 -12.81 15.30 -12.47
CA VAL A 143 -12.10 14.86 -11.26
C VAL A 143 -11.43 16.02 -10.52
N TRP A 144 -11.36 17.20 -11.14
CA TRP A 144 -10.75 18.45 -10.65
C TRP A 144 -9.24 18.37 -10.35
N ILE A 145 -8.66 17.17 -10.34
CA ILE A 145 -7.23 16.92 -10.21
C ILE A 145 -6.58 17.15 -11.57
N LYS A 146 -5.96 18.32 -11.72
CA LYS A 146 -5.26 18.76 -12.92
C LYS A 146 -3.79 19.08 -12.62
N PRO A 147 -2.91 19.11 -13.63
CA PRO A 147 -1.54 19.58 -13.46
C PRO A 147 -1.49 20.95 -12.77
N GLY A 148 -0.65 21.08 -11.73
CA GLY A 148 -0.51 22.29 -10.93
C GLY A 148 -1.52 22.46 -9.77
N ALA A 149 -2.54 21.61 -9.66
CA ALA A 149 -3.52 21.70 -8.58
C ALA A 149 -2.93 21.34 -7.20
N LYS A 150 -3.50 21.90 -6.13
CA LYS A 150 -3.23 21.50 -4.75
C LYS A 150 -4.32 20.54 -4.28
N VAL A 151 -3.93 19.31 -3.94
CA VAL A 151 -4.85 18.23 -3.57
C VAL A 151 -4.63 17.83 -2.12
N LEU A 152 -5.71 17.77 -1.33
CA LEU A 152 -5.72 17.13 -0.03
C LEU A 152 -6.32 15.72 -0.16
N TYR A 153 -5.51 14.70 0.07
CA TYR A 153 -5.92 13.30 0.04
C TYR A 153 -6.10 12.78 1.46
N LEU A 154 -7.33 12.43 1.84
CA LEU A 154 -7.67 11.86 3.14
C LEU A 154 -7.75 10.34 3.02
N GLY A 155 -7.01 9.62 3.88
CA GLY A 155 -6.95 8.15 3.83
C GLY A 155 -5.94 7.66 2.78
N ALA A 156 -4.73 8.23 2.80
CA ALA A 156 -3.68 7.92 1.82
C ALA A 156 -3.15 6.48 1.87
N ALA A 157 -3.38 5.75 2.96
CA ALA A 157 -2.87 4.41 3.24
C ALA A 157 -1.35 4.33 2.96
N SER A 158 -0.92 3.38 2.12
CA SER A 158 0.48 3.21 1.72
C SER A 158 0.90 4.11 0.54
N GLY A 159 0.01 4.97 0.04
CA GLY A 159 0.31 5.94 -1.01
C GLY A 159 0.24 5.39 -2.44
N THR A 160 -0.42 4.25 -2.67
CA THR A 160 -0.57 3.65 -4.01
C THR A 160 -1.30 4.60 -4.98
N THR A 161 -2.52 5.03 -4.64
CA THR A 161 -3.29 6.01 -5.44
C THR A 161 -2.66 7.39 -5.38
N VAL A 162 -2.16 7.82 -4.20
CA VAL A 162 -1.50 9.12 -4.01
C VAL A 162 -0.33 9.29 -4.97
N SER A 163 0.43 8.23 -5.25
CA SER A 163 1.52 8.28 -6.22
C SER A 163 1.06 8.59 -7.65
N HIS A 164 -0.14 8.14 -8.04
CA HIS A 164 -0.72 8.47 -9.35
C HIS A 164 -1.33 9.88 -9.36
N VAL A 165 -1.93 10.33 -8.26
CA VAL A 165 -2.40 11.72 -8.10
C VAL A 165 -1.24 12.69 -8.19
N SER A 166 -0.12 12.37 -7.54
CA SER A 166 1.14 13.14 -7.63
C SER A 166 1.69 13.19 -9.05
N ASP A 167 1.61 12.08 -9.80
CA ASP A 167 1.99 12.02 -11.21
C ASP A 167 1.12 12.94 -12.10
N ILE A 168 -0.19 13.04 -11.82
CA ILE A 168 -1.14 13.89 -12.57
C ILE A 168 -0.91 15.38 -12.25
N VAL A 169 -0.81 15.71 -10.97
CA VAL A 169 -0.60 17.08 -10.48
C VAL A 169 0.76 17.62 -10.93
N GLY A 170 1.76 16.75 -11.08
CA GLY A 170 3.07 17.13 -11.56
C GLY A 170 3.90 17.94 -10.54
N PRO A 171 5.05 18.47 -10.97
CA PRO A 171 6.02 19.12 -10.08
C PRO A 171 5.59 20.50 -9.58
N THR A 172 4.61 21.13 -10.25
CA THR A 172 4.13 22.48 -9.91
C THR A 172 3.02 22.48 -8.87
N GLY A 173 2.27 21.38 -8.75
CA GLY A 173 1.24 21.24 -7.73
C GLY A 173 1.72 20.46 -6.50
N VAL A 174 0.83 20.28 -5.53
CA VAL A 174 1.17 19.69 -4.22
C VAL A 174 0.09 18.72 -3.81
N VAL A 175 0.48 17.55 -3.28
CA VAL A 175 -0.44 16.57 -2.70
C VAL A 175 -0.17 16.42 -1.21
N TYR A 176 -1.12 16.87 -0.40
CA TYR A 176 -1.12 16.64 1.05
C TYR A 176 -1.78 15.29 1.32
N ALA A 177 -1.01 14.33 1.82
CA ALA A 177 -1.47 12.96 2.01
C ALA A 177 -1.65 12.67 3.51
N VAL A 178 -2.90 12.64 3.97
CA VAL A 178 -3.25 12.39 5.37
C VAL A 178 -3.48 10.91 5.60
N GLU A 179 -2.78 10.33 6.55
CA GLU A 179 -2.93 8.93 6.96
C GLU A 179 -2.81 8.80 8.48
N PHE A 180 -3.72 8.07 9.11
CA PHE A 180 -3.72 7.89 10.56
C PHE A 180 -2.76 6.77 11.02
N SER A 181 -2.65 5.71 10.23
CA SER A 181 -1.85 4.54 10.61
C SER A 181 -0.37 4.81 10.52
N HIS A 182 0.36 4.65 11.64
CA HIS A 182 1.82 4.71 11.66
C HIS A 182 2.49 3.67 10.76
N ARG A 183 1.87 2.49 10.60
CA ARG A 183 2.43 1.43 9.73
C ARG A 183 2.36 1.86 8.27
N SER A 184 1.17 2.24 7.81
CA SER A 184 0.95 2.70 6.44
C SER A 184 1.71 4.00 6.17
N GLY A 185 1.78 4.86 7.19
CA GLY A 185 2.54 6.11 7.17
C GLY A 185 4.03 5.93 6.89
N ARG A 186 4.65 4.82 7.34
CA ARG A 186 6.06 4.52 6.99
C ARG A 186 6.23 4.33 5.48
N ASP A 187 5.33 3.59 4.85
CA ASP A 187 5.37 3.35 3.40
C ASP A 187 5.07 4.65 2.63
N LEU A 188 4.10 5.43 3.11
CA LEU A 188 3.77 6.74 2.55
C LEU A 188 4.95 7.71 2.61
N VAL A 189 5.65 7.79 3.75
CA VAL A 189 6.86 8.62 3.91
C VAL A 189 7.97 8.14 2.97
N ASN A 190 8.17 6.83 2.83
CA ASN A 190 9.20 6.30 1.92
C ASN A 190 8.89 6.61 0.45
N MET A 191 7.61 6.62 0.07
CA MET A 191 7.17 7.05 -1.26
C MET A 191 7.37 8.57 -1.45
N ALA A 192 7.03 9.37 -0.44
CA ALA A 192 7.18 10.83 -0.47
C ALA A 192 8.65 11.28 -0.53
N LYS A 193 9.60 10.52 0.04
CA LYS A 193 11.04 10.80 -0.12
C LYS A 193 11.49 10.86 -1.59
N LYS A 194 10.84 10.08 -2.46
CA LYS A 194 11.14 10.01 -3.88
C LYS A 194 10.37 11.06 -4.69
N ARG A 195 9.23 11.54 -4.17
CA ARG A 195 8.33 12.49 -4.84
C ARG A 195 8.21 13.78 -4.04
N THR A 196 8.92 14.81 -4.48
CA THR A 196 9.03 16.10 -3.78
C THR A 196 7.73 16.89 -3.68
N ASN A 197 6.74 16.60 -4.52
CA ASN A 197 5.42 17.24 -4.49
C ASN A 197 4.42 16.57 -3.52
N VAL A 198 4.81 15.51 -2.80
CA VAL A 198 3.95 14.84 -1.82
C VAL A 198 4.38 15.19 -0.39
N ILE A 199 3.46 15.73 0.40
CA ILE A 199 3.68 16.03 1.81
C ILE A 199 2.90 15.00 2.64
N PRO A 200 3.59 14.02 3.27
CA PRO A 200 2.94 13.03 4.11
C PRO A 200 2.59 13.63 5.49
N ILE A 201 1.35 13.46 5.93
CA ILE A 201 0.84 13.95 7.22
C ILE A 201 0.32 12.73 7.98
N ILE A 202 1.01 12.34 9.04
CA ILE A 202 0.62 11.18 9.86
C ILE A 202 -0.23 11.67 11.04
N GLU A 203 -1.50 11.93 10.77
CA GLU A 203 -2.48 12.44 11.73
C GLU A 203 -3.88 11.91 11.44
N ASP A 204 -4.78 12.06 12.42
CA ASP A 204 -6.20 11.72 12.27
C ASP A 204 -6.93 12.80 11.45
N ALA A 205 -7.53 12.39 10.33
CA ALA A 205 -8.31 13.27 9.45
C ALA A 205 -9.52 13.91 10.15
N ARG A 206 -10.02 13.34 11.25
CA ARG A 206 -11.12 13.91 12.07
C ARG A 206 -10.72 15.16 12.84
N HIS A 207 -9.42 15.45 12.96
CA HIS A 207 -8.92 16.60 13.70
C HIS A 207 -8.09 17.55 12.81
N PRO A 208 -8.69 18.25 11.81
CA PRO A 208 -7.95 19.14 10.91
C PRO A 208 -7.14 20.23 11.60
N ALA A 209 -7.56 20.66 12.80
CA ALA A 209 -6.85 21.64 13.60
C ALA A 209 -5.43 21.21 13.98
N LYS A 210 -5.11 19.90 14.00
CA LYS A 210 -3.76 19.40 14.34
C LYS A 210 -2.75 19.61 13.22
N TYR A 211 -3.17 19.53 11.96
CA TYR A 211 -2.30 19.68 10.79
C TYR A 211 -2.56 20.96 9.99
N ARG A 212 -3.35 21.90 10.54
CA ARG A 212 -3.65 23.22 9.95
C ARG A 212 -2.41 24.04 9.60
N MET A 213 -1.28 23.82 10.27
CA MET A 213 -0.04 24.55 10.02
C MET A 213 0.69 24.04 8.78
N LEU A 214 0.38 22.81 8.34
CA LEU A 214 1.04 22.15 7.20
C LEU A 214 0.24 22.33 5.90
N VAL A 215 -1.09 22.36 6.01
CA VAL A 215 -1.99 22.38 4.85
C VAL A 215 -2.45 23.82 4.58
N GLY A 216 -2.12 24.35 3.40
CA GLY A 216 -2.64 25.62 2.91
C GLY A 216 -4.02 25.49 2.26
N MET A 217 -4.52 26.56 1.63
CA MET A 217 -5.71 26.47 0.77
C MET A 217 -5.46 25.48 -0.36
N VAL A 218 -6.36 24.50 -0.49
CA VAL A 218 -6.32 23.44 -1.51
C VAL A 218 -7.45 23.63 -2.52
N ASP A 219 -7.23 23.16 -3.73
CA ASP A 219 -8.21 23.25 -4.81
C ASP A 219 -9.18 22.07 -4.79
N VAL A 220 -8.69 20.89 -4.38
CA VAL A 220 -9.46 19.64 -4.41
C VAL A 220 -9.20 18.83 -3.14
N ILE A 221 -10.27 18.23 -2.62
CA ILE A 221 -10.20 17.23 -1.55
C ILE A 221 -10.64 15.89 -2.12
N PHE A 222 -9.83 14.85 -1.94
CA PHE A 222 -10.21 13.47 -2.21
C PHE A 222 -10.32 12.72 -0.89
N SER A 223 -11.51 12.19 -0.57
CA SER A 223 -11.72 11.38 0.64
C SER A 223 -11.83 9.90 0.29
N ASP A 224 -10.89 9.10 0.81
CA ASP A 224 -10.83 7.64 0.67
C ASP A 224 -10.91 6.94 2.04
N VAL A 225 -11.47 7.62 3.04
CA VAL A 225 -11.57 7.11 4.40
C VAL A 225 -12.82 6.23 4.52
N ALA A 226 -12.67 5.06 5.16
CA ALA A 226 -13.76 4.13 5.39
C ALA A 226 -14.17 4.13 6.87
N GLN A 227 -14.79 5.22 7.32
CA GLN A 227 -15.32 5.35 8.68
C GLN A 227 -16.82 5.74 8.66
N PRO A 228 -17.62 5.31 9.65
CA PRO A 228 -19.06 5.57 9.68
C PRO A 228 -19.44 7.00 10.07
N ASP A 229 -18.55 7.73 10.76
CA ASP A 229 -18.66 9.14 11.16
C ASP A 229 -18.09 10.10 10.10
N GLN A 230 -18.09 9.66 8.83
CA GLN A 230 -17.68 10.44 7.65
C GLN A 230 -18.81 11.30 7.09
#